data_AF-A0A6I6H3E7-F1
#
_entry.id   AF-A0A6I6H3E7-F1
#
_cell.length_a   1.000
_cell.length_b   1.000
_cell.length_c   1.000
_cell.angle_alpha   90.00
_cell.angle_beta   90.00
_cell.angle_gamma   90.00
#
_symmetry.space_group_name_H-M   'P 1'
#
loop_
_entity.id
_entity.type
_entity.pdbx_description
1 polymer ?
#
loop_
_entity_poly.entity_id
_entity_poly.type
_entity_poly.pdbx_seq_one_letter_code
_entity_poly.pdbx_strand_id
1 'polypeptide(L)'
;MSTELGGLKKNYMGRIQQLQAKAPTMSQQEGEAAQAEINQMQMTLQQREAQLTQNLQEKQFKKMKEINDKIAEFLKSYNSSKKFAYIISRSPGDFVYFADSTYNITDDVIKGLNATYKPQQ
;
A
#
# COMPACT_ATOMS: atom_id res chain seq x y z
N MET A 1 -6.50 -4.54 -6.38
CA MET A 1 -5.09 -4.93 -6.61
C MET A 1 -4.97 -6.44 -6.75
N SER A 2 -5.43 -7.23 -5.77
CA SER A 2 -5.41 -8.71 -5.84
C SER A 2 -6.23 -9.29 -7.00
N THR A 3 -7.41 -8.74 -7.28
CA THR A 3 -8.31 -9.25 -8.33
C THR A 3 -7.73 -9.10 -9.74
N GLU A 4 -7.08 -7.98 -10.03
CA GLU A 4 -6.52 -7.70 -11.35
C GLU A 4 -5.29 -8.56 -11.64
N LEU A 5 -4.36 -8.62 -10.69
CA LEU A 5 -3.15 -9.43 -10.82
C LEU A 5 -3.48 -10.92 -10.85
N GLY A 6 -4.50 -11.35 -10.10
CA GLY A 6 -5.04 -12.70 -10.15
C GLY A 6 -5.66 -13.03 -11.52
N GLY A 7 -6.36 -12.08 -12.14
CA GLY A 7 -6.91 -12.22 -13.49
C GLY A 7 -5.81 -12.41 -14.55
N LEU A 8 -4.75 -11.59 -14.51
CA LEU A 8 -3.61 -11.72 -15.42
C LEU A 8 -2.86 -13.05 -15.22
N LYS A 9 -2.62 -13.47 -13.97
CA LYS A 9 -1.98 -14.77 -13.66
C LYS A 9 -2.83 -15.94 -14.17
N LYS A 10 -4.16 -15.87 -14.00
CA LYS A 10 -5.09 -16.88 -14.52
C LYS A 10 -5.05 -16.94 -16.05
N ASN A 11 -5.05 -15.80 -16.73
CA ASN A 11 -4.98 -15.73 -18.18
C ASN A 11 -3.66 -16.32 -18.72
N TYR A 12 -2.53 -15.96 -18.10
CA TYR A 12 -1.21 -16.54 -18.42
C TYR A 12 -1.16 -18.06 -18.25
N MET A 13 -1.61 -18.57 -17.09
CA MET A 13 -1.65 -20.01 -16.83
C MET A 13 -2.58 -20.75 -17.81
N GLY A 14 -3.75 -20.18 -18.09
CA GLY A 14 -4.69 -20.73 -19.06
C GLY A 14 -4.10 -20.76 -20.47
N ARG A 15 -3.34 -19.74 -20.86
CA ARG A 15 -2.67 -19.68 -22.16
C ARG A 15 -1.59 -20.75 -22.29
N ILE A 16 -0.76 -20.94 -21.26
CA ILE A 16 0.23 -22.03 -21.22
C ILE A 16 -0.45 -23.38 -21.41
N GLN A 17 -1.55 -23.64 -20.71
CA GLN A 17 -2.29 -24.91 -20.83
C GLN A 17 -2.84 -25.12 -22.25
N GLN A 18 -3.39 -24.07 -22.87
CA GLN A 18 -3.86 -24.14 -24.25
C GLN A 18 -2.74 -24.44 -25.24
N LEU A 19 -1.58 -23.80 -25.07
CA LEU A 19 -0.42 -24.01 -25.94
C LEU A 19 0.18 -25.40 -25.75
N GLN A 20 0.25 -25.91 -24.51
CA GLN A 20 0.67 -27.29 -24.23
C GLN A 20 -0.27 -28.31 -24.88
N ALA A 21 -1.58 -28.10 -24.83
CA ALA A 21 -2.55 -28.97 -25.49
C ALA A 21 -2.43 -28.93 -27.03
N LYS A 22 -2.06 -27.78 -27.61
CA LYS A 22 -1.81 -27.62 -29.05
C LYS A 22 -0.42 -28.05 -29.50
N ALA A 23 0.53 -28.20 -28.59
CA ALA A 23 1.93 -28.50 -28.91
C ALA A 23 2.13 -29.69 -29.88
N PRO A 24 1.37 -30.80 -29.79
CA PRO A 24 1.53 -31.92 -30.71
C PRO A 24 1.20 -31.62 -32.19
N THR A 25 0.42 -30.58 -32.45
CA THR A 25 -0.04 -30.22 -33.81
C THR A 25 0.54 -28.90 -34.30
N MET A 26 1.47 -28.30 -33.55
CA MET A 26 2.06 -27.01 -33.90
C MET A 26 3.16 -27.16 -34.96
N SER A 27 3.13 -26.27 -35.95
CA SER A 27 4.28 -26.00 -36.81
C SER A 27 5.38 -25.26 -36.06
N GLN A 28 6.61 -25.25 -36.60
CA GLN A 28 7.74 -24.53 -36.02
C GLN A 28 7.43 -23.03 -35.86
N GLN A 29 6.83 -22.40 -36.87
CA GLN A 29 6.47 -20.99 -36.84
C GLN A 29 5.41 -20.68 -35.75
N GLU A 30 4.43 -21.57 -35.57
CA GLU A 30 3.45 -21.44 -34.49
C GLU A 30 4.07 -21.62 -33.11
N GLY A 31 5.06 -22.51 -32.98
CA GLY A 31 5.84 -22.69 -31.74
C GLY A 31 6.66 -21.45 -31.36
N GLU A 32 7.34 -20.84 -32.33
CA GLU A 32 8.10 -19.60 -32.11
C GLU A 32 7.18 -18.43 -31.72
N ALA A 33 6.04 -18.29 -32.41
CA ALA A 33 5.04 -17.27 -32.07
C ALA A 33 4.44 -17.50 -30.66
N ALA A 34 4.17 -18.75 -30.30
CA ALA A 34 3.69 -19.12 -28.97
C ALA A 34 4.68 -18.78 -27.86
N GLN A 35 5.98 -19.04 -28.08
CA GLN A 35 7.02 -18.70 -27.10
C GLN A 35 7.16 -17.19 -26.95
N ALA A 36 7.12 -16.44 -28.05
CA ALA A 36 7.16 -14.97 -28.02
C ALA A 36 5.94 -14.40 -27.26
N GLU A 37 4.75 -14.95 -27.47
CA GLU A 37 3.54 -14.57 -26.75
C GLU A 37 3.68 -14.81 -25.24
N ILE A 38 4.12 -16.00 -24.82
CA ILE A 38 4.31 -16.32 -23.40
C ILE A 38 5.32 -15.39 -22.74
N ASN A 39 6.45 -15.12 -23.41
CA ASN A 39 7.45 -14.19 -22.91
C ASN A 39 6.87 -12.78 -22.74
N GLN A 40 6.08 -12.30 -23.71
CA GLN A 40 5.41 -11.00 -23.62
C GLN A 40 4.42 -10.93 -22.47
N MET A 41 3.62 -11.99 -22.26
CA MET A 41 2.68 -12.07 -21.14
C MET A 41 3.41 -12.08 -19.79
N GLN A 42 4.52 -12.80 -19.69
CA GLN A 42 5.34 -12.84 -18.47
C GLN A 42 5.94 -11.46 -18.16
N MET A 43 6.50 -10.75 -19.15
CA MET A 43 7.00 -9.39 -18.96
C MET A 43 5.90 -8.44 -18.51
N THR A 44 4.72 -8.51 -19.15
CA THR A 44 3.55 -7.70 -18.80
C THR A 44 3.12 -7.95 -17.36
N LEU A 45 3.09 -9.22 -16.92
CA LEU A 45 2.78 -9.60 -15.55
C LEU A 45 3.76 -8.99 -14.54
N GLN A 46 5.06 -9.12 -14.79
CA GLN A 46 6.11 -8.59 -13.90
C GLN A 46 6.04 -7.07 -13.80
N GLN A 47 5.90 -6.37 -14.92
CA GLN A 47 5.75 -4.92 -14.96
C GLN A 47 4.51 -4.46 -14.18
N ARG A 48 3.38 -5.16 -14.35
CA ARG A 48 2.15 -4.82 -13.64
C ARG A 48 2.27 -5.07 -12.14
N GLU A 49 2.93 -6.14 -11.73
CA GLU A 49 3.20 -6.44 -10.32
C GLU A 49 4.05 -5.36 -9.64
N ALA A 50 5.13 -4.94 -10.31
CA ALA A 50 5.97 -3.85 -9.83
C ALA A 50 5.19 -2.53 -9.72
N GLN A 51 4.41 -2.17 -10.75
CA GLN A 51 3.61 -0.94 -10.76
C GLN A 51 2.55 -0.92 -9.65
N LEU A 52 1.83 -2.03 -9.44
CA LEU A 52 0.82 -2.11 -8.38
C LEU A 52 1.45 -2.02 -6.99
N THR A 53 2.64 -2.61 -6.80
CA THR A 53 3.39 -2.53 -5.55
C THR A 53 3.82 -1.10 -5.26
N GLN A 54 4.39 -0.40 -6.25
CA GLN A 54 4.76 1.00 -6.13
C GLN A 54 3.55 1.89 -5.81
N ASN A 55 2.44 1.69 -6.53
CA ASN A 55 1.20 2.43 -6.29
C ASN A 55 0.63 2.19 -4.89
N LEU A 56 0.75 0.96 -4.36
CA LEU A 56 0.32 0.65 -3.00
C LEU A 56 1.19 1.37 -1.97
N GLN A 57 2.50 1.32 -2.13
CA GLN A 57 3.44 2.02 -1.26
C GLN A 57 3.18 3.53 -1.27
N GLU A 58 2.96 4.12 -2.45
CA GLU A 58 2.65 5.54 -2.59
C GLU A 58 1.31 5.89 -1.90
N LYS A 59 0.28 5.06 -2.07
CA LYS A 59 -1.01 5.25 -1.37
C LYS A 59 -0.87 5.14 0.14
N GLN A 60 -0.11 4.18 0.64
CA GLN A 60 0.17 4.03 2.06
C GLN A 60 0.90 5.26 2.60
N PHE A 61 1.95 5.71 1.91
CA PHE A 61 2.70 6.90 2.27
C PHE A 61 1.81 8.14 2.30
N LYS A 62 1.04 8.40 1.23
CA LYS A 62 0.10 9.54 1.16
C LYS A 62 -0.93 9.48 2.28
N LYS A 63 -1.47 8.29 2.59
CA LYS A 63 -2.45 8.13 3.65
C LYS A 63 -1.84 8.39 5.03
N MET A 64 -0.64 7.88 5.30
CA MET A 64 0.07 8.16 6.54
C MET A 64 0.43 9.64 6.68
N LYS A 65 0.85 10.28 5.58
CA LYS A 65 1.07 11.73 5.58
C LYS A 65 -0.20 12.50 5.91
N GLU A 66 -1.32 12.17 5.28
CA GLU A 66 -2.63 12.81 5.56
C GLU A 66 -3.02 12.65 7.03
N ILE A 67 -2.81 11.46 7.62
CA ILE A 67 -3.06 11.20 9.04
C ILE A 67 -2.15 12.07 9.91
N ASN A 68 -0.85 12.10 9.63
CA ASN A 68 0.10 12.91 10.40
C ASN A 68 -0.21 14.41 10.31
N ASP A 69 -0.60 14.90 9.14
CA ASP A 69 -0.98 16.30 8.95
C ASP A 69 -2.23 16.64 9.78
N LYS A 70 -3.24 15.77 9.80
CA LYS A 70 -4.46 15.93 10.62
C LYS A 70 -4.15 15.90 12.11
N ILE A 71 -3.26 15.02 12.56
CA ILE A 71 -2.80 14.97 13.95
C ILE A 71 -2.08 16.30 14.29
N ALA A 72 -1.14 16.74 13.45
CA ALA A 72 -0.40 17.98 13.69
C ALA A 72 -1.33 19.21 13.74
N GLU A 73 -2.33 19.28 12.85
CA GLU A 73 -3.33 20.33 12.86
C GLU A 73 -4.18 20.32 14.14
N PHE A 74 -4.68 19.15 14.53
CA PHE A 74 -5.41 18.99 15.79
C PHE A 74 -4.57 19.42 17.00
N LEU A 75 -3.31 19.00 17.06
CA LEU A 75 -2.40 19.32 18.17
C LEU A 75 -2.14 20.83 18.31
N LYS A 76 -2.15 21.61 17.22
CA LYS A 76 -2.06 23.08 17.30
C LYS A 76 -3.23 23.69 18.07
N SER A 77 -4.44 23.17 17.86
CA SER A 77 -5.64 23.60 18.58
C SER A 77 -5.62 23.11 20.03
N TYR A 78 -5.34 21.81 20.23
CA TYR A 78 -5.26 21.17 21.54
C TYR A 78 -4.25 21.88 22.47
N ASN A 79 -3.09 22.27 21.94
CA ASN A 79 -2.03 22.94 22.69
C ASN A 79 -2.08 24.49 22.61
N SER A 80 -3.23 25.08 22.26
CA SER A 80 -3.39 26.55 22.15
C SER A 80 -3.10 27.31 23.45
N SER A 81 -3.36 26.67 24.61
CA SER A 81 -3.01 27.19 25.94
C SER A 81 -1.52 27.09 26.29
N LYS A 82 -0.68 26.59 25.35
CA LYS A 82 0.78 26.43 25.48
C LYS A 82 1.21 25.60 26.69
N LYS A 83 0.48 24.51 26.98
CA LYS A 83 0.84 23.57 28.06
C LYS A 83 2.08 22.74 27.74
N PHE A 84 2.32 22.45 26.47
CA PHE A 84 3.46 21.66 25.99
C PHE A 84 4.37 22.51 25.11
N ALA A 85 5.67 22.49 25.38
CA ALA A 85 6.65 23.08 24.47
C ALA A 85 6.93 22.17 23.26
N TYR A 86 6.86 20.86 23.48
CA TYR A 86 7.08 19.82 22.47
C TYR A 86 6.09 18.68 22.68
N ILE A 87 5.61 18.12 21.57
CA ILE A 87 4.79 16.90 21.53
C ILE A 87 5.49 15.97 20.55
N ILE A 88 5.88 14.79 21.01
CA ILE A 88 6.68 13.82 20.26
C ILE A 88 5.80 12.59 20.03
N SER A 89 5.80 12.06 18.80
CA SER A 89 5.20 10.75 18.54
C SER A 89 5.90 9.67 19.35
N ARG A 90 5.26 8.52 19.54
CA ARG A 90 5.90 7.32 20.11
C ARG A 90 5.85 6.21 19.08
N SER A 91 6.83 6.20 18.20
CA SER A 91 7.07 5.20 17.17
C SER A 91 8.34 4.40 17.51
N PRO A 92 8.40 3.09 17.16
CA PRO A 92 9.64 2.34 17.23
C PRO A 92 10.74 3.05 16.42
N GLY A 93 11.86 3.40 17.07
CA GLY A 93 12.95 4.17 16.45
C GLY A 93 13.03 5.65 16.84
N ASP A 94 12.08 6.15 17.65
CA ASP A 94 12.17 7.52 18.18
C ASP A 94 13.31 7.64 19.22
N PHE A 95 13.85 8.86 19.36
CA PHE A 95 15.00 9.17 20.22
C PHE A 95 14.71 9.10 21.74
N VAL A 96 13.50 8.69 22.14
CA VAL A 96 13.05 8.66 23.54
C VAL A 96 13.07 7.23 24.07
N TYR A 97 14.09 6.88 24.86
CA TYR A 97 14.23 5.56 25.47
C TYR A 97 13.19 5.28 26.57
N PHE A 98 12.83 6.31 27.34
CA PHE A 98 11.89 6.20 28.44
C PHE A 98 11.07 7.49 28.57
N ALA A 99 9.77 7.32 28.73
CA ALA A 99 8.83 8.37 29.08
C ALA A 99 7.76 7.75 29.97
N ASP A 100 7.57 8.33 31.15
CA ASP A 100 6.48 7.98 32.06
C ASP A 100 5.12 8.46 31.51
N SER A 101 4.04 8.18 32.24
CA SER A 101 2.68 8.49 31.82
C SER A 101 2.23 9.92 32.13
N THR A 102 3.01 10.71 32.88
CA THR A 102 2.61 12.03 33.40
C THR A 102 2.17 12.99 32.31
N TYR A 103 2.86 12.97 31.16
CA TYR A 103 2.57 13.81 30.00
C TYR A 103 2.07 13.02 28.79
N ASN A 104 1.55 11.81 29.02
CA ASN A 104 0.96 11.01 27.95
C ASN A 104 -0.44 11.53 27.62
N ILE A 105 -0.55 12.27 26.51
CA ILE A 105 -1.81 12.83 26.00
C ILE A 105 -2.50 11.92 24.96
N THR A 106 -2.03 10.69 24.75
CA THR A 106 -2.50 9.82 23.65
C THR A 106 -4.01 9.62 23.66
N ASP A 107 -4.59 9.31 24.83
CA ASP A 107 -6.03 9.06 24.94
C ASP A 107 -6.88 10.30 24.68
N ASP A 108 -6.42 11.47 25.14
CA ASP A 108 -7.09 12.74 24.92
C ASP A 108 -7.06 13.12 23.43
N VAL A 109 -5.92 12.92 22.77
CA VAL A 109 -5.75 13.15 21.35
C VAL A 109 -6.63 12.21 20.53
N ILE A 110 -6.68 10.91 20.87
CA ILE A 110 -7.57 9.94 20.21
C ILE A 110 -9.03 10.37 20.33
N LYS A 111 -9.48 10.73 21.53
CA LYS A 111 -10.86 11.19 21.77
C LYS A 111 -11.16 12.45 20.96
N GLY A 112 -10.27 13.42 20.98
CA GLY A 112 -10.43 14.68 20.24
C GLY A 112 -10.48 14.47 18.72
N LEU A 113 -9.55 13.70 18.17
CA LEU A 113 -9.53 13.37 16.75
C LEU A 113 -10.80 12.63 16.30
N ASN A 114 -11.25 11.64 17.06
CA ASN A 114 -12.49 10.91 16.75
C ASN A 114 -13.73 11.79 16.83
N ALA A 115 -13.74 12.78 17.73
CA ALA A 115 -14.82 13.77 17.81
C ALA A 115 -14.79 14.75 16.63
N THR A 116 -13.60 15.19 16.20
CA THR A 116 -13.41 16.12 15.08
C THR A 116 -13.67 15.48 13.72
N TYR A 117 -13.18 14.25 13.52
CA TYR A 117 -13.22 13.53 12.26
C TYR A 117 -14.18 12.33 12.32
N LYS A 118 -15.39 12.53 12.90
CA LYS A 118 -16.44 11.49 12.87
C LYS A 118 -16.53 10.91 11.46
N PRO A 119 -16.60 9.57 11.32
CA PRO A 119 -16.70 8.96 10.01
C PRO A 119 -17.89 9.59 9.28
N GLN A 120 -17.61 10.27 8.18
CA GLN A 120 -18.66 10.66 7.24
C GLN A 120 -19.31 9.33 6.81
N GLN A 121 -20.60 9.21 7.11
CA GLN A 121 -21.42 8.05 6.70
C GLN A 121 -21.37 7.89 5.19
#